data_AF-A0A7S0QH81-F1
#
_entry.id   AF-A0A7S0QH81-F1
#
_cell.length_a   1.000
_cell.length_b   1.000
_cell.length_c   1.000
_cell.angle_alpha   90.00
_cell.angle_beta   90.00
_cell.angle_gamma   90.00
#
_symmetry.space_group_name_H-M   'P 1'
#
loop_
_entity.id
_entity.type
_entity.pdbx_description
1 polymer ?
#
loop_
_entity_poly.entity_id
_entity_poly.type
_entity_poly.pdbx_seq_one_letter_code
_entity_poly.pdbx_strand_id
1 'polypeptide(L)'
;CVGIPCFSISSYVSCLLGLAGRGRMGAVAMSVGYLLISLTQFSWALQNTVALISGLGDTISISPLHAWTQWIYGVGTLLSSITMYREKYIFEAMFFCFMLTGFVSAYESVLISVSIEQAISMEVIFTLVWSVSPALTLLLLLIARYFTSRWVLTNFLAEDRRCYDDVWKKVVVQDQVDGNGILSSLAQLSEDIRVTLNATDARQYLSTQITKTRICNATGRNIAWANSQLPLIPNFSHSMSFKMPSERVFISSLDQLMEQAKGLNIFLKQKSTEIALISDGSFLVARVNGRKTTTGFERYTSDSSFARNRCLWASVKSSERSIEKLLRSYDCDVSRLLDCCRQTIVFDSPSNLYSALKAIRADKEIKIVRIKNMLDEKFDTWRTGGFRNLVLNICIQT
;
A
#
# COMPACT_ATOMS: atom_id res chain seq x y z
N CYS A 1 12.38 -20.29 -56.08
CA CYS A 1 13.39 -20.78 -55.12
C CYS A 1 14.09 -19.61 -54.44
N VAL A 2 13.57 -19.15 -53.29
CA VAL A 2 14.34 -18.44 -52.26
C VAL A 2 13.81 -18.98 -50.94
N GLY A 3 14.61 -19.82 -50.29
CA GLY A 3 14.22 -20.51 -49.05
C GLY A 3 14.37 -19.58 -47.85
N ILE A 4 13.31 -19.47 -47.06
CA ILE A 4 13.35 -18.88 -45.72
C ILE A 4 13.64 -20.03 -44.74
N PRO A 5 14.67 -19.96 -43.89
CA PRO A 5 15.00 -21.04 -42.97
C PRO A 5 13.98 -21.07 -41.81
N CYS A 6 13.37 -22.23 -41.58
CA CYS A 6 12.60 -22.53 -40.39
C CYS A 6 13.53 -22.57 -39.17
N PHE A 7 13.58 -21.48 -38.39
CA PHE A 7 14.18 -21.49 -37.06
C PHE A 7 13.18 -22.05 -36.04
N SER A 8 13.63 -22.94 -35.16
CA SER A 8 12.79 -23.46 -34.07
C SER A 8 12.51 -22.35 -33.04
N ILE A 9 11.31 -22.40 -32.45
CA ILE A 9 10.85 -21.46 -31.40
C ILE A 9 11.85 -21.39 -30.23
N SER A 10 12.56 -22.50 -29.95
CA SER A 10 13.61 -22.56 -28.93
C SER A 10 14.77 -21.59 -29.21
N SER A 11 15.16 -21.41 -30.49
CA SER A 11 16.23 -20.50 -30.88
C SER A 11 15.81 -19.03 -30.76
N TYR A 12 14.51 -18.75 -30.93
CA TYR A 12 13.93 -17.41 -30.81
C TYR A 12 13.83 -16.97 -29.34
N VAL A 13 13.46 -17.89 -28.45
CA VAL A 13 13.39 -17.64 -26.99
C VAL A 13 14.78 -17.40 -26.40
N SER A 14 15.79 -18.17 -26.79
CA SER A 14 17.18 -17.94 -26.36
C SER A 14 17.74 -16.59 -26.85
N CYS A 15 17.36 -16.15 -28.06
CA CYS A 15 17.73 -14.84 -28.60
C CYS A 15 17.09 -13.69 -27.80
N LEU A 16 15.80 -13.81 -27.45
CA LEU A 16 15.08 -12.82 -26.65
C LEU A 16 15.60 -12.71 -25.22
N LEU A 17 16.00 -13.84 -24.61
CA LEU A 17 16.63 -13.85 -23.28
C LEU A 17 18.02 -13.21 -23.27
N GLY A 18 18.79 -13.32 -24.37
CA GLY A 18 20.06 -12.62 -24.54
C GLY A 18 19.94 -11.09 -24.64
N LEU A 19 18.79 -10.59 -25.14
CA LEU A 19 18.53 -9.15 -25.30
C LEU A 19 17.96 -8.49 -24.03
N ALA A 20 17.43 -9.27 -23.09
CA ALA A 20 16.84 -8.79 -21.85
C ALA A 20 17.84 -8.09 -20.90
N GLY A 21 19.15 -8.26 -21.12
CA GLY A 21 20.21 -7.63 -20.32
C GLY A 21 20.52 -6.17 -20.64
N ARG A 22 19.91 -5.54 -21.66
CA ARG A 22 20.26 -4.17 -22.10
C ARG A 22 19.06 -3.21 -22.15
N GLY A 23 18.80 -2.52 -21.04
CA GLY A 23 18.00 -1.29 -20.99
C GLY A 23 16.56 -1.38 -21.54
N ARG A 24 16.05 -0.27 -22.12
CA ARG A 24 14.64 -0.13 -22.58
C ARG A 24 14.18 -1.21 -23.58
N MET A 25 15.10 -1.90 -24.26
CA MET A 25 14.76 -3.03 -25.13
C MET A 25 14.34 -4.28 -24.35
N GLY A 26 14.79 -4.46 -23.10
CA GLY A 26 14.38 -5.57 -22.25
C GLY A 26 12.89 -5.52 -21.88
N ALA A 27 12.33 -4.31 -21.68
CA ALA A 27 10.90 -4.17 -21.41
C ALA A 27 10.03 -4.55 -22.62
N VAL A 28 10.46 -4.21 -23.84
CA VAL A 28 9.74 -4.58 -25.08
C VAL A 28 9.87 -6.08 -25.35
N ALA A 29 11.06 -6.65 -25.17
CA ALA A 29 11.28 -8.09 -25.30
C ALA A 29 10.46 -8.91 -24.29
N MET A 30 10.36 -8.44 -23.04
CA MET A 30 9.48 -9.05 -22.05
C MET A 30 8.00 -8.92 -22.45
N SER A 31 7.53 -7.76 -22.88
CA SER A 31 6.14 -7.58 -23.32
C SER A 31 5.77 -8.47 -24.53
N VAL A 32 6.69 -8.62 -25.50
CA VAL A 32 6.49 -9.52 -26.65
C VAL A 32 6.53 -10.99 -26.23
N GLY A 33 7.43 -11.36 -25.31
CA GLY A 33 7.45 -12.69 -24.70
C GLY A 33 6.15 -13.01 -23.98
N TYR A 34 5.63 -12.07 -23.18
CA TYR A 34 4.33 -12.20 -22.51
C TYR A 34 3.18 -12.34 -23.50
N LEU A 35 3.18 -11.59 -24.61
CA LEU A 35 2.15 -11.70 -25.65
C LEU A 35 2.16 -13.07 -26.32
N LEU A 36 3.34 -13.60 -26.66
CA LEU A 36 3.49 -14.91 -27.28
C LEU A 36 3.11 -16.06 -26.33
N ILE A 37 3.48 -15.95 -25.06
CA ILE A 37 3.03 -16.88 -24.01
C ILE A 37 1.50 -16.79 -23.85
N SER A 38 0.92 -15.58 -23.87
CA SER A 38 -0.52 -15.39 -23.76
C SER A 38 -1.29 -15.96 -24.96
N LEU A 39 -0.77 -15.84 -26.19
CA LEU A 39 -1.39 -16.38 -27.40
C LEU A 39 -1.31 -17.92 -27.46
N THR A 40 -0.16 -18.49 -27.09
CA THR A 40 0.00 -19.95 -26.98
C THR A 40 -0.89 -20.53 -25.89
N GLN A 41 -1.01 -19.84 -24.75
CA GLN A 41 -1.90 -20.25 -23.67
C GLN A 41 -3.38 -20.03 -23.99
N PHE A 42 -3.74 -18.98 -24.74
CA PHE A 42 -5.11 -18.78 -25.21
C PHE A 42 -5.52 -19.88 -26.18
N SER A 43 -4.64 -20.24 -27.13
CA SER A 43 -4.85 -21.39 -28.03
C SER A 43 -5.08 -22.68 -27.25
N TRP A 44 -4.28 -22.90 -26.20
CA TRP A 44 -4.37 -24.08 -25.36
C TRP A 44 -5.62 -24.10 -24.47
N ALA A 45 -6.01 -22.95 -23.90
CA ALA A 45 -7.26 -22.79 -23.17
C ALA A 45 -8.47 -23.02 -24.08
N LEU A 46 -8.41 -22.56 -25.34
CA LEU A 46 -9.46 -22.81 -26.33
C LEU A 46 -9.56 -24.31 -26.65
N GLN A 47 -8.43 -24.98 -26.86
CA GLN A 47 -8.36 -26.43 -27.07
C GLN A 47 -8.92 -27.21 -25.88
N ASN A 48 -8.59 -26.82 -24.64
CA ASN A 48 -9.11 -27.46 -23.44
C ASN A 48 -10.58 -27.15 -23.18
N THR A 49 -11.07 -25.96 -23.54
CA THR A 49 -12.50 -25.62 -23.45
C THR A 49 -13.30 -26.44 -24.46
N VAL A 50 -12.78 -26.61 -25.68
CA VAL A 50 -13.35 -27.50 -26.69
C VAL A 50 -13.34 -28.95 -26.19
N ALA A 51 -12.25 -29.41 -25.56
CA ALA A 51 -12.15 -30.74 -24.96
C ALA A 51 -13.13 -30.95 -23.79
N LEU A 52 -13.35 -29.93 -22.95
CA LEU A 52 -14.33 -29.95 -21.86
C LEU A 52 -15.76 -30.06 -22.41
N ILE A 53 -16.05 -29.31 -23.47
CA ILE A 53 -17.36 -29.33 -24.15
C ILE A 53 -17.57 -30.67 -24.86
N SER A 54 -16.56 -31.23 -25.54
CA SER A 54 -16.66 -32.55 -26.17
C SER A 54 -16.75 -33.68 -25.14
N GLY A 55 -16.03 -33.58 -24.02
CA GLY A 55 -16.08 -34.55 -22.93
C GLY A 55 -17.45 -34.61 -22.23
N LEU A 56 -18.21 -33.51 -22.20
CA LEU A 56 -19.61 -33.51 -21.76
C LEU A 56 -20.53 -34.26 -22.74
N GLY A 57 -20.22 -34.22 -24.05
CA GLY A 57 -20.96 -34.91 -25.10
C GLY A 57 -20.71 -36.44 -25.17
N ASP A 58 -19.51 -36.89 -24.83
CA ASP A 58 -19.10 -38.31 -24.90
C ASP A 58 -19.29 -39.10 -23.58
N THR A 59 -20.08 -38.57 -22.63
CA THR A 59 -20.33 -39.18 -21.31
C THR A 59 -21.02 -40.55 -21.32
N ILE A 60 -21.33 -41.11 -22.49
CA ILE A 60 -21.99 -42.42 -22.60
C ILE A 60 -20.99 -43.60 -22.67
N SER A 61 -19.70 -43.37 -22.97
CA SER A 61 -18.73 -44.47 -23.15
C SER A 61 -17.43 -44.36 -22.35
N ILE A 62 -17.23 -43.31 -21.55
CA ILE A 62 -15.98 -43.06 -20.83
C ILE A 62 -16.22 -43.29 -19.32
N SER A 63 -15.23 -43.86 -18.61
CA SER A 63 -15.34 -44.06 -17.16
C SER A 63 -15.63 -42.72 -16.45
N PRO A 64 -16.50 -42.71 -15.43
CA PRO A 64 -16.82 -41.49 -14.67
C PRO A 64 -15.58 -40.78 -14.13
N LEU A 65 -14.54 -41.55 -13.79
CA LEU A 65 -13.27 -41.03 -13.29
C LEU A 65 -12.57 -40.13 -14.32
N HIS A 66 -12.53 -40.53 -15.58
CA HIS A 66 -11.91 -39.74 -16.65
C HIS A 66 -12.68 -38.43 -16.94
N ALA A 67 -14.02 -38.47 -16.84
CA ALA A 67 -14.82 -37.26 -16.97
C ALA A 67 -14.51 -36.26 -15.84
N TRP A 68 -14.34 -36.76 -14.61
CA TRP A 68 -13.93 -35.93 -13.47
C TRP A 68 -12.51 -35.36 -13.62
N THR A 69 -11.55 -36.13 -14.14
CA THR A 69 -10.18 -35.63 -14.35
C THR A 69 -10.13 -34.53 -15.41
N GLN A 70 -10.83 -34.70 -16.53
CA GLN A 70 -10.96 -33.65 -17.56
C GLN A 70 -11.67 -32.40 -17.03
N TRP A 71 -12.67 -32.57 -16.17
CA TRP A 71 -13.38 -31.44 -15.55
C TRP A 71 -12.47 -30.65 -14.58
N ILE A 72 -11.74 -31.34 -13.70
CA ILE A 72 -10.77 -30.70 -12.78
C ILE A 72 -9.70 -29.95 -13.58
N TYR A 73 -9.24 -30.54 -14.70
CA TYR A 73 -8.28 -29.91 -15.59
C TYR A 73 -8.83 -28.64 -16.24
N GLY A 74 -10.05 -28.69 -16.78
CA GLY A 74 -10.73 -27.52 -17.33
C GLY A 74 -10.96 -26.41 -16.31
N VAL A 75 -11.38 -26.75 -15.09
CA VAL A 75 -11.57 -25.77 -14.01
C VAL A 75 -10.25 -25.18 -13.53
N GLY A 76 -9.19 -26.00 -13.37
CA GLY A 76 -7.86 -25.54 -12.98
C GLY A 76 -7.25 -24.60 -14.02
N THR A 77 -7.41 -24.90 -15.31
CA THR A 77 -6.96 -24.03 -16.39
C THR A 77 -7.73 -22.72 -16.46
N LEU A 78 -9.05 -22.76 -16.25
CA LEU A 78 -9.89 -21.55 -16.23
C LEU A 78 -9.62 -20.67 -15.00
N LEU A 79 -9.41 -21.26 -13.81
CA LEU A 79 -8.97 -20.55 -12.61
C LEU A 79 -7.56 -19.96 -12.78
N SER A 80 -6.65 -20.67 -13.44
CA SER A 80 -5.34 -20.14 -13.82
C SER A 80 -5.48 -18.91 -14.71
N SER A 81 -6.35 -18.95 -15.74
CA SER A 81 -6.63 -17.79 -16.60
C SER A 81 -7.28 -16.61 -15.86
N ILE A 82 -8.13 -16.85 -14.86
CA ILE A 82 -8.74 -15.79 -14.05
C ILE A 82 -7.70 -15.16 -13.09
N THR A 83 -6.87 -15.99 -12.48
CA THR A 83 -5.80 -15.52 -11.56
C THR A 83 -4.66 -14.81 -12.30
N MET A 84 -4.50 -15.04 -13.60
CA MET A 84 -3.57 -14.32 -14.50
C MET A 84 -3.76 -12.80 -14.55
N TYR A 85 -4.92 -12.27 -14.13
CA TYR A 85 -5.11 -10.81 -14.04
C TYR A 85 -4.43 -10.16 -12.83
N ARG A 86 -3.83 -10.94 -11.93
CA ARG A 86 -3.03 -10.42 -10.81
C ARG A 86 -1.78 -11.26 -10.60
N GLU A 87 -0.64 -10.72 -11.03
CA GLU A 87 0.69 -11.35 -10.95
C GLU A 87 1.02 -11.99 -9.59
N LYS A 88 0.50 -11.41 -8.50
CA LYS A 88 0.67 -11.92 -7.13
C LYS A 88 0.09 -13.33 -6.93
N TYR A 89 -1.01 -13.67 -7.58
CA TYR A 89 -1.73 -14.93 -7.35
C TYR A 89 -1.46 -15.99 -8.40
N ILE A 90 -0.87 -15.61 -9.55
CA ILE A 90 -0.58 -16.54 -10.66
C ILE A 90 0.23 -17.73 -10.18
N PHE A 91 1.30 -17.46 -9.45
CA PHE A 91 2.24 -18.48 -9.04
C PHE A 91 1.68 -19.42 -7.97
N GLU A 92 0.91 -18.88 -7.01
CA GLU A 92 0.24 -19.67 -5.98
C GLU A 92 -0.86 -20.55 -6.59
N ALA A 93 -1.67 -20.00 -7.49
CA ALA A 93 -2.74 -20.71 -8.18
C ALA A 93 -2.18 -21.77 -9.14
N MET A 94 -1.14 -21.45 -9.91
CA MET A 94 -0.46 -22.42 -10.79
C MET A 94 0.11 -23.57 -9.97
N PHE A 95 0.81 -23.30 -8.87
CA PHE A 95 1.35 -24.35 -8.01
C PHE A 95 0.25 -25.28 -7.47
N PHE A 96 -0.86 -24.70 -6.99
CA PHE A 96 -2.00 -25.48 -6.54
C PHE A 96 -2.60 -26.34 -7.66
N CYS A 97 -2.78 -25.77 -8.86
CA CYS A 97 -3.32 -26.50 -10.01
C CYS A 97 -2.40 -27.65 -10.44
N PHE A 98 -1.07 -27.43 -10.49
CA PHE A 98 -0.10 -28.48 -10.82
C PHE A 98 -0.05 -29.60 -9.77
N MET A 99 -0.13 -29.26 -8.48
CA MET A 99 -0.20 -30.25 -7.42
C MET A 99 -1.48 -31.08 -7.51
N LEU A 100 -2.62 -30.43 -7.78
CA LEU A 100 -3.91 -31.09 -7.91
C LEU A 100 -3.96 -32.02 -9.12
N THR A 101 -3.52 -31.56 -10.29
CA THR A 101 -3.49 -32.39 -11.50
C THR A 101 -2.51 -33.55 -11.36
N GLY A 102 -1.32 -33.30 -10.80
CA GLY A 102 -0.34 -34.36 -10.54
C GLY A 102 -0.85 -35.43 -9.57
N PHE A 103 -1.54 -35.02 -8.49
CA PHE A 103 -2.13 -35.94 -7.53
C PHE A 103 -3.24 -36.79 -8.16
N VAL A 104 -4.12 -36.17 -8.95
CA VAL A 104 -5.21 -36.86 -9.65
C VAL A 104 -4.67 -37.88 -10.65
N SER A 105 -3.66 -37.52 -11.46
CA SER A 105 -3.04 -38.45 -12.42
C SER A 105 -2.30 -39.60 -11.73
N ALA A 106 -1.62 -39.34 -10.60
CA ALA A 106 -0.97 -40.38 -9.81
C ALA A 106 -2.01 -41.33 -9.19
N TYR A 107 -3.11 -40.80 -8.64
CA TYR A 107 -4.19 -41.59 -8.07
C TYR A 107 -4.86 -42.49 -9.11
N GLU A 108 -5.15 -41.96 -10.31
CA GLU A 108 -5.71 -42.74 -11.43
C GLU A 108 -4.76 -43.88 -11.84
N SER A 109 -3.45 -43.62 -11.90
CA SER A 109 -2.44 -44.64 -12.22
C SER A 109 -2.33 -45.72 -11.14
N VAL A 110 -2.49 -45.35 -9.86
CA VAL A 110 -2.50 -46.31 -8.75
C VAL A 110 -3.77 -47.16 -8.79
N LEU A 111 -4.94 -46.57 -9.03
CA LEU A 111 -6.19 -47.33 -9.16
C LEU A 111 -6.15 -48.34 -10.30
N ILE A 112 -5.60 -47.95 -11.46
CA ILE A 112 -5.42 -48.85 -12.59
C ILE A 112 -4.45 -49.98 -12.24
N SER A 113 -3.31 -49.68 -11.59
CA SER A 113 -2.31 -50.70 -11.26
C SER A 113 -2.74 -51.66 -10.13
N VAL A 114 -3.53 -51.21 -9.14
CA VAL A 114 -4.09 -52.09 -8.09
C VAL A 114 -5.07 -53.12 -8.65
N SER A 115 -5.73 -52.83 -9.78
CA SER A 115 -6.63 -53.79 -10.45
C SER A 115 -5.90 -54.92 -11.18
N ILE A 116 -4.58 -54.79 -11.38
CA ILE A 116 -3.74 -55.75 -12.10
C ILE A 116 -2.80 -56.37 -11.07
N GLU A 117 -3.15 -57.56 -10.55
CA GLU A 117 -2.30 -58.33 -9.64
C GLU A 117 -0.97 -58.71 -10.32
N GLN A 118 0.03 -57.81 -10.32
CA GLN A 118 1.47 -58.10 -10.28
C GLN A 118 2.30 -56.86 -10.64
N ALA A 119 3.29 -56.59 -9.77
CA ALA A 119 4.38 -55.63 -9.91
C ALA A 119 3.95 -54.16 -10.08
N ILE A 120 4.47 -53.29 -9.20
CA ILE A 120 4.51 -51.85 -9.46
C ILE A 120 5.27 -51.68 -10.78
N SER A 121 4.55 -51.49 -11.88
CA SER A 121 5.14 -51.38 -13.19
C SER A 121 5.99 -50.11 -13.24
N MET A 122 7.08 -50.14 -14.02
CA MET A 122 7.93 -48.96 -14.24
C MET A 122 7.12 -47.73 -14.69
N GLU A 123 5.94 -47.95 -15.31
CA GLU A 123 5.01 -46.89 -15.70
C GLU A 123 4.49 -46.07 -14.51
N VAL A 124 4.16 -46.71 -13.38
CA VAL A 124 3.69 -45.98 -12.17
C VAL A 124 4.79 -45.05 -11.65
N ILE A 125 6.03 -45.53 -11.63
CA ILE A 125 7.20 -44.74 -11.22
C ILE A 125 7.42 -43.58 -12.21
N PHE A 126 7.36 -43.84 -13.51
CA PHE A 126 7.49 -42.80 -14.53
C PHE A 126 6.40 -41.74 -14.37
N THR A 127 5.14 -42.12 -14.21
CA THR A 127 4.04 -41.17 -14.05
C THR A 127 4.18 -40.32 -12.79
N LEU A 128 4.60 -40.91 -11.66
CA LEU A 128 4.91 -40.17 -10.43
C LEU A 128 6.07 -39.19 -10.63
N VAL A 129 7.15 -39.60 -11.29
CA VAL A 129 8.29 -38.72 -11.56
C VAL A 129 7.89 -37.57 -12.47
N TRP A 130 7.13 -37.85 -13.55
CA TRP A 130 6.66 -36.84 -14.49
C TRP A 130 5.61 -35.90 -13.91
N SER A 131 4.81 -36.33 -12.94
CA SER A 131 3.82 -35.47 -12.29
C SER A 131 4.41 -34.62 -11.16
N VAL A 132 5.37 -35.18 -10.38
CA VAL A 132 6.01 -34.49 -9.25
C VAL A 132 7.11 -33.54 -9.71
N SER A 133 7.87 -33.89 -10.76
CA SER A 133 9.01 -33.09 -11.25
C SER A 133 8.62 -31.65 -11.65
N PRO A 134 7.54 -31.40 -12.42
CA PRO A 134 7.09 -30.05 -12.74
C PRO A 134 6.65 -29.27 -11.51
N ALA A 135 5.95 -29.91 -10.57
CA ALA A 135 5.50 -29.26 -9.34
C ALA A 135 6.67 -28.86 -8.43
N LEU A 136 7.67 -29.75 -8.30
CA LEU A 136 8.91 -29.46 -7.58
C LEU A 136 9.71 -28.35 -8.28
N THR A 137 9.83 -28.41 -9.61
CA THR A 137 10.50 -27.37 -10.40
C THR A 137 9.83 -26.02 -10.21
N LEU A 138 8.49 -25.97 -10.27
CA LEU A 138 7.72 -24.76 -10.02
C LEU A 138 7.95 -24.25 -8.60
N LEU A 139 7.87 -25.12 -7.59
CA LEU A 139 8.15 -24.75 -6.20
C LEU A 139 9.56 -24.14 -6.04
N LEU A 140 10.57 -24.77 -6.63
CA LEU A 140 11.94 -24.25 -6.62
C LEU A 140 12.04 -22.89 -7.33
N LEU A 141 11.32 -22.69 -8.44
CA LEU A 141 11.23 -21.39 -9.11
C LEU A 141 10.51 -20.35 -8.24
N LEU A 142 9.47 -20.72 -7.48
CA LEU A 142 8.80 -19.81 -6.54
C LEU A 142 9.72 -19.40 -5.40
N ILE A 143 10.43 -20.37 -4.83
CA ILE A 143 11.41 -20.15 -3.78
C ILE A 143 12.54 -19.24 -4.31
N ALA A 144 13.10 -19.56 -5.48
CA ALA A 144 14.12 -18.75 -6.12
C ALA A 144 13.62 -17.33 -6.44
N ARG A 145 12.40 -17.17 -6.96
CA ARG A 145 11.76 -15.87 -7.22
C ARG A 145 11.56 -15.07 -5.93
N TYR A 146 11.10 -15.70 -4.86
CA TYR A 146 10.93 -15.05 -3.56
C TYR A 146 12.28 -14.55 -3.02
N PHE A 147 13.30 -15.41 -3.01
CA PHE A 147 14.64 -15.03 -2.53
C PHE A 147 15.31 -13.98 -3.41
N THR A 148 15.23 -14.10 -4.73
CA THR A 148 15.77 -13.09 -5.66
C THR A 148 15.03 -11.77 -5.51
N SER A 149 13.70 -11.76 -5.45
CA SER A 149 12.92 -10.53 -5.25
C SER A 149 13.25 -9.86 -3.92
N ARG A 150 13.37 -10.64 -2.84
CA ARG A 150 13.75 -10.15 -1.52
C ARG A 150 15.19 -9.60 -1.54
N TRP A 151 16.12 -10.32 -2.15
CA TRP A 151 17.52 -9.90 -2.27
C TRP A 151 17.68 -8.62 -3.09
N VAL A 152 17.01 -8.55 -4.25
CA VAL A 152 16.97 -7.36 -5.11
C VAL A 152 16.38 -6.18 -4.35
N LEU A 153 15.24 -6.35 -3.67
CA LEU A 153 14.63 -5.30 -2.86
C LEU A 153 15.55 -4.83 -1.73
N THR A 154 16.20 -5.75 -1.00
CA THR A 154 17.12 -5.38 0.07
C THR A 154 18.34 -4.63 -0.44
N ASN A 155 18.86 -4.98 -1.62
CA ASN A 155 19.99 -4.29 -2.22
C ASN A 155 19.60 -2.89 -2.73
N PHE A 156 18.44 -2.75 -3.39
CA PHE A 156 17.93 -1.44 -3.78
C PHE A 156 17.70 -0.53 -2.57
N LEU A 157 17.06 -1.06 -1.51
CA LEU A 157 16.87 -0.30 -0.27
C LEU A 157 18.18 0.05 0.42
N ALA A 158 19.17 -0.83 0.39
CA ALA A 158 20.49 -0.56 0.95
C ALA A 158 21.22 0.55 0.17
N GLU A 159 21.09 0.55 -1.15
CA GLU A 159 21.70 1.57 -2.01
C GLU A 159 21.02 2.94 -1.85
N ASP A 160 19.68 2.98 -1.90
CA ASP A 160 18.90 4.20 -1.64
C ASP A 160 19.26 4.77 -0.27
N ARG A 161 19.33 3.91 0.76
CA ARG A 161 19.72 4.31 2.11
C ARG A 161 21.11 4.92 2.15
N ARG A 162 22.10 4.34 1.46
CA ARG A 162 23.45 4.93 1.37
C ARG A 162 23.41 6.31 0.73
N CYS A 163 22.68 6.47 -0.38
CA CYS A 163 22.51 7.77 -1.01
C CYS A 163 21.89 8.81 -0.06
N TYR A 164 20.83 8.44 0.68
CA TYR A 164 20.23 9.32 1.68
C TYR A 164 21.18 9.65 2.83
N ASP A 165 21.91 8.66 3.34
CA ASP A 165 22.86 8.85 4.44
C ASP A 165 24.03 9.76 4.03
N ASP A 166 24.51 9.65 2.79
CA ASP A 166 25.58 10.50 2.26
C ASP A 166 25.10 11.95 2.06
N VAL A 167 23.88 12.15 1.56
CA VAL A 167 23.27 13.49 1.48
C VAL A 167 23.04 14.06 2.87
N TRP A 168 22.53 13.25 3.81
CA TRP A 168 22.29 13.68 5.18
C TRP A 168 23.59 14.12 5.88
N LYS A 169 24.67 13.35 5.75
CA LYS A 169 25.99 13.73 6.27
C LYS A 169 26.44 15.09 5.72
N LYS A 170 26.26 15.33 4.42
CA LYS A 170 26.59 16.63 3.80
C LYS A 170 25.76 17.76 4.39
N VAL A 171 24.45 17.57 4.56
CA VAL A 171 23.55 18.57 5.16
C VAL A 171 23.98 18.90 6.60
N VAL A 172 24.30 17.88 7.41
CA VAL A 172 24.75 18.07 8.79
C VAL A 172 26.11 18.77 8.86
N VAL A 173 27.05 18.43 7.98
CA VAL A 173 28.39 19.05 7.93
C VAL A 173 28.35 20.48 7.38
N GLN A 174 27.42 20.78 6.46
CA GLN A 174 27.27 22.10 5.85
C GLN A 174 26.70 23.13 6.84
N ASP A 175 25.90 22.70 7.81
CA ASP A 175 25.39 23.55 8.90
C ASP A 175 26.47 23.78 9.99
N GLN A 176 27.68 24.17 9.54
CA GLN A 176 28.99 24.20 10.20
C GLN A 176 29.05 24.80 11.62
N VAL A 177 28.03 25.55 12.03
CA VAL A 177 28.06 26.32 13.28
C VAL A 177 27.69 25.46 14.50
N ASP A 178 26.77 24.49 14.36
CA ASP A 178 26.43 23.54 15.45
C ASP A 178 25.47 22.41 14.99
N GLY A 179 25.71 21.79 13.83
CA GLY A 179 24.77 20.79 13.27
C GLY A 179 24.36 19.69 14.28
N ASN A 180 25.29 19.22 15.12
CA ASN A 180 25.02 18.24 16.15
C ASN A 180 24.24 18.82 17.36
N GLY A 181 24.53 20.05 17.79
CA GLY A 181 23.78 20.73 18.84
C GLY A 181 22.35 21.04 18.42
N ILE A 182 22.12 21.35 17.15
CA ILE A 182 20.78 21.62 16.61
C ILE A 182 19.96 20.33 16.48
N LEU A 183 20.56 19.24 15.99
CA LEU A 183 19.86 17.96 15.93
C LEU A 183 19.52 17.41 17.32
N SER A 184 20.43 17.54 18.29
CA SER A 184 20.15 17.17 19.68
C SER A 184 19.08 18.08 20.30
N SER A 185 19.11 19.38 20.03
CA SER A 185 18.04 20.32 20.43
C SER A 185 16.70 19.98 19.80
N LEU A 186 16.68 19.56 18.53
CA LEU A 186 15.47 19.14 17.82
C LEU A 186 14.92 17.82 18.40
N ALA A 187 15.80 16.87 18.72
CA ALA A 187 15.44 15.63 19.38
C ALA A 187 14.87 15.88 20.78
N GLN A 188 15.51 16.74 21.57
CA GLN A 188 15.04 17.15 22.89
C GLN A 188 13.69 17.86 22.80
N LEU A 189 13.54 18.83 21.89
CA LEU A 189 12.27 19.54 21.68
C LEU A 189 11.15 18.57 21.26
N SER A 190 11.46 17.58 20.43
CA SER A 190 10.51 16.55 20.02
C SER A 190 10.10 15.66 21.19
N GLU A 191 11.05 15.32 22.06
CA GLU A 191 10.80 14.53 23.27
C GLU A 191 9.96 15.29 24.29
N ASP A 192 10.27 16.57 24.53
CA ASP A 192 9.50 17.45 25.41
C ASP A 192 8.03 17.53 24.97
N ILE A 193 7.80 17.67 23.65
CA ILE A 193 6.47 17.65 23.06
C ILE A 193 5.82 16.29 23.33
N ARG A 194 6.50 15.18 23.08
CA ARG A 194 5.98 13.82 23.30
C ARG A 194 5.58 13.58 24.76
N VAL A 195 6.41 13.98 25.71
CA VAL A 195 6.14 13.86 27.16
C VAL A 195 4.91 14.70 27.54
N THR A 196 4.82 15.93 27.04
CA THR A 196 3.67 16.82 27.28
C THR A 196 2.36 16.21 26.74
N LEU A 197 2.43 15.55 25.58
CA LEU A 197 1.29 14.86 24.98
C LEU A 197 0.84 13.67 25.83
N ASN A 198 1.77 12.80 26.24
CA ASN A 198 1.46 11.64 27.07
C ASN A 198 0.84 12.05 28.41
N ALA A 199 1.34 13.13 29.04
CA ALA A 199 0.77 13.67 30.27
C ALA A 199 -0.67 14.19 30.07
N THR A 200 -0.94 14.83 28.93
CA THR A 200 -2.26 15.34 28.57
C THR A 200 -3.24 14.21 28.24
N ASP A 201 -2.79 13.21 27.48
CA ASP A 201 -3.58 12.05 27.10
C ASP A 201 -3.92 11.18 28.31
N ALA A 202 -2.99 10.99 29.25
CA ALA A 202 -3.26 10.31 30.51
C ALA A 202 -4.36 11.02 31.31
N ARG A 203 -4.31 12.36 31.41
CA ARG A 203 -5.35 13.16 32.07
C ARG A 203 -6.69 13.05 31.33
N GLN A 204 -6.66 13.08 30.00
CA GLN A 204 -7.86 12.99 29.17
C GLN A 204 -8.49 11.59 29.21
N TYR A 205 -7.69 10.53 29.26
CA TYR A 205 -8.16 9.16 29.45
C TYR A 205 -8.83 9.00 30.81
N LEU A 206 -8.20 9.49 31.89
CA LEU A 206 -8.77 9.47 33.24
C LEU A 206 -10.10 10.24 33.33
N SER A 207 -10.20 11.43 32.71
CA SER A 207 -11.46 12.18 32.71
C SER A 207 -12.55 11.49 31.90
N THR A 208 -12.21 10.88 30.76
CA THR A 208 -13.17 10.15 29.93
C THR A 208 -13.67 8.87 30.62
N GLN A 209 -12.81 8.18 31.38
CA GLN A 209 -13.20 7.05 32.21
C GLN A 209 -14.13 7.49 33.35
N ILE A 210 -13.84 8.57 34.07
CA ILE A 210 -14.72 9.11 35.12
C ILE A 210 -16.11 9.44 34.55
N THR A 211 -16.17 10.03 33.34
CA THR A 211 -17.44 10.36 32.68
C THR A 211 -18.17 9.12 32.19
N LYS A 212 -17.49 8.13 31.58
CA LYS A 212 -18.11 6.86 31.20
C LYS A 212 -18.65 6.11 32.41
N THR A 213 -17.92 6.04 33.52
CA THR A 213 -18.39 5.39 34.76
C THR A 213 -19.61 6.12 35.34
N ARG A 214 -19.69 7.45 35.24
CA ARG A 214 -20.89 8.21 35.65
C ARG A 214 -22.10 7.95 34.74
N ILE A 215 -21.90 7.88 33.42
CA ILE A 215 -23.00 7.61 32.48
C ILE A 215 -23.51 6.17 32.64
N CYS A 216 -22.61 5.18 32.78
CA CYS A 216 -23.00 3.78 33.00
C CYS A 216 -23.69 3.56 34.37
N ASN A 217 -23.30 4.30 35.41
CA ASN A 217 -23.98 4.23 36.71
C ASN A 217 -25.32 4.99 36.72
N ALA A 218 -25.51 5.97 35.83
CA ALA A 218 -26.79 6.67 35.67
C ALA A 218 -27.79 5.88 34.80
N THR A 219 -27.31 5.06 33.86
CA THR A 219 -28.15 4.20 33.00
C THR A 219 -28.33 2.77 33.53
N GLY A 220 -27.80 2.45 34.72
CA GLY A 220 -28.02 1.20 35.44
C GLY A 220 -29.46 0.97 35.96
N ARG A 221 -30.46 1.67 35.44
CA ARG A 221 -31.88 1.33 35.62
C ARG A 221 -32.48 0.97 34.26
N ASN A 222 -32.66 -0.34 34.08
CA ASN A 222 -33.66 -0.98 33.21
C ASN A 222 -33.76 -0.45 31.77
N ILE A 223 -32.88 -0.91 30.89
CA ILE A 223 -33.23 -1.00 29.46
C ILE A 223 -33.53 -2.47 29.17
N ALA A 224 -34.72 -2.88 29.59
CA ALA A 224 -35.39 -4.02 29.00
C ALA A 224 -35.65 -3.67 27.52
N TRP A 225 -35.24 -4.56 26.62
CA TRP A 225 -35.52 -4.45 25.20
C TRP A 225 -37.03 -4.62 24.99
N ALA A 226 -37.76 -3.51 24.93
CA ALA A 226 -39.18 -3.47 24.62
C ALA A 226 -39.40 -2.63 23.37
N ASN A 227 -39.74 -3.35 22.30
CA ASN A 227 -40.72 -3.02 21.26
C ASN A 227 -40.70 -1.63 20.63
N SER A 228 -40.32 -1.66 19.35
CA SER A 228 -40.86 -0.87 18.25
C SER A 228 -42.21 -0.22 18.50
N GLN A 229 -42.23 1.07 18.84
CA GLN A 229 -43.19 2.04 18.32
C GLN A 229 -42.50 3.39 18.14
N LEU A 230 -42.54 3.89 16.91
CA LEU A 230 -42.12 5.23 16.52
C LEU A 230 -42.99 6.27 17.25
N PRO A 231 -42.41 7.26 17.96
CA PRO A 231 -43.15 8.43 18.35
C PRO A 231 -43.07 9.52 17.28
N LEU A 232 -44.24 10.09 17.01
CA LEU A 232 -44.49 11.27 16.19
C LEU A 232 -43.67 12.49 16.64
N ILE A 233 -43.36 13.31 15.64
CA ILE A 233 -42.60 14.57 15.69
C ILE A 233 -43.20 15.56 16.72
N PRO A 234 -42.39 16.20 17.59
CA PRO A 234 -42.78 17.45 18.23
C PRO A 234 -42.23 18.65 17.44
N ASN A 235 -43.14 19.59 17.14
CA ASN A 235 -42.83 20.92 16.64
C ASN A 235 -41.92 21.67 17.62
N PHE A 236 -40.73 22.06 17.18
CA PHE A 236 -39.78 22.87 17.96
C PHE A 236 -39.76 24.31 17.45
N SER A 237 -40.49 25.18 18.15
CA SER A 237 -40.38 26.64 18.03
C SER A 237 -39.61 27.16 19.25
N HIS A 238 -38.28 27.05 19.24
CA HIS A 238 -37.45 27.71 20.25
C HIS A 238 -36.21 28.35 19.61
N SER A 239 -36.13 29.66 19.79
CA SER A 239 -34.92 30.47 19.68
C SER A 239 -33.82 29.83 20.54
N MET A 240 -32.93 29.07 19.89
CA MET A 240 -31.77 28.48 20.54
C MET A 240 -30.61 29.47 20.49
N SER A 241 -30.33 30.10 21.63
CA SER A 241 -28.98 30.55 21.95
C SER A 241 -28.07 29.32 21.94
N PHE A 242 -27.40 29.09 20.81
CA PHE A 242 -26.52 27.95 20.58
C PHE A 242 -25.21 28.17 21.34
N LYS A 243 -25.24 27.97 22.67
CA LYS A 243 -24.01 27.61 23.37
C LYS A 243 -23.66 26.20 22.90
N MET A 244 -22.84 26.10 21.85
CA MET A 244 -22.25 24.81 21.46
C MET A 244 -21.60 24.22 22.71
N PRO A 245 -22.13 23.12 23.27
CA PRO A 245 -21.36 22.36 24.21
C PRO A 245 -20.10 21.94 23.47
N SER A 246 -18.95 21.91 24.14
CA SER A 246 -17.70 21.37 23.60
C SER A 246 -17.77 19.84 23.46
N GLU A 247 -18.90 19.34 22.96
CA GLU A 247 -19.18 17.94 22.71
C GLU A 247 -18.35 17.56 21.49
N ARG A 248 -17.45 16.59 21.68
CA ARG A 248 -16.55 16.16 20.62
C ARG A 248 -17.41 15.69 19.45
N VAL A 249 -17.27 16.35 18.31
CA VAL A 249 -17.93 15.93 17.07
C VAL A 249 -17.47 14.52 16.78
N PHE A 250 -18.37 13.56 16.97
CA PHE A 250 -18.11 12.17 16.64
C PHE A 250 -18.12 12.07 15.11
N ILE A 251 -17.02 11.56 14.55
CA ILE A 251 -16.91 11.33 13.11
C ILE A 251 -17.53 9.96 12.84
N SER A 252 -18.77 9.94 12.36
CA SER A 252 -19.52 8.71 12.13
C SER A 252 -19.39 8.15 10.72
N SER A 253 -18.96 8.96 9.75
CA SER A 253 -18.83 8.53 8.35
C SER A 253 -17.59 9.11 7.67
N LEU A 254 -17.13 8.43 6.62
CA LEU A 254 -16.01 8.90 5.81
C LEU A 254 -16.36 10.22 5.11
N ASP A 255 -17.58 10.37 4.59
CA ASP A 255 -17.99 11.60 3.89
C ASP A 255 -17.91 12.83 4.80
N GLN A 256 -18.34 12.69 6.06
CA GLN A 256 -18.21 13.75 7.07
C GLN A 256 -16.74 14.13 7.29
N LEU A 257 -15.85 13.14 7.45
CA LEU A 257 -14.42 13.38 7.61
C LEU A 257 -13.81 14.06 6.38
N MET A 258 -14.19 13.62 5.18
CA MET A 258 -13.68 14.17 3.92
C MET A 258 -14.11 15.61 3.73
N GLU A 259 -15.35 15.96 4.07
CA GLU A 259 -15.84 17.33 4.00
C GLU A 259 -15.14 18.24 5.03
N GLN A 260 -14.98 17.77 6.26
CA GLN A 260 -14.18 18.47 7.28
C GLN A 260 -12.74 18.68 6.81
N ALA A 261 -12.13 17.68 6.17
CA ALA A 261 -10.77 17.79 5.65
C ALA A 261 -10.63 18.84 4.53
N LYS A 262 -11.67 19.05 3.70
CA LYS A 262 -11.67 20.11 2.68
C LYS A 262 -11.64 21.50 3.32
N GLY A 263 -12.50 21.75 4.31
CA GLY A 263 -12.51 23.00 5.07
C GLY A 263 -11.18 23.22 5.80
N LEU A 264 -10.70 22.21 6.51
CA LEU A 264 -9.45 22.25 7.26
C LEU A 264 -8.22 22.48 6.36
N ASN A 265 -8.23 22.00 5.12
CA ASN A 265 -7.12 22.19 4.19
C ASN A 265 -6.85 23.67 3.88
N ILE A 266 -7.86 24.54 3.93
CA ILE A 266 -7.69 25.98 3.71
C ILE A 266 -6.85 26.57 4.85
N PHE A 267 -7.24 26.31 6.10
CA PHE A 267 -6.52 26.75 7.29
C PHE A 267 -5.12 26.13 7.38
N LEU A 268 -4.99 24.85 7.05
CA LEU A 268 -3.70 24.17 7.06
C LEU A 268 -2.73 24.78 6.04
N LYS A 269 -3.19 25.17 4.85
CA LYS A 269 -2.37 25.88 3.87
C LYS A 269 -1.91 27.23 4.44
N GLN A 270 -2.83 28.02 4.99
CA GLN A 270 -2.50 29.31 5.60
C GLN A 270 -1.43 29.14 6.70
N LYS A 271 -1.65 28.24 7.65
CA LYS A 271 -0.69 27.96 8.73
C LYS A 271 0.66 27.47 8.23
N SER A 272 0.65 26.54 7.27
CA SER A 272 1.90 26.07 6.66
C SER A 272 2.70 27.21 6.04
N THR A 273 1.99 28.18 5.44
CA THR A 273 2.57 29.35 4.79
C THR A 273 3.16 30.33 5.81
N GLU A 274 2.44 30.62 6.89
CA GLU A 274 2.93 31.43 8.01
C GLU A 274 4.19 30.81 8.65
N ILE A 275 4.16 29.50 8.91
CA ILE A 275 5.31 28.76 9.45
C ILE A 275 6.49 28.84 8.48
N ALA A 276 6.28 28.58 7.19
CA ALA A 276 7.34 28.63 6.19
C ALA A 276 7.97 30.03 6.09
N LEU A 277 7.18 31.10 6.18
CA LEU A 277 7.68 32.47 6.17
C LEU A 277 8.60 32.75 7.38
N ILE A 278 8.20 32.29 8.57
CA ILE A 278 8.97 32.50 9.83
C ILE A 278 10.27 31.69 9.83
N SER A 279 10.25 30.50 9.22
CA SER A 279 11.32 29.51 9.33
C SER A 279 12.12 29.32 8.05
N ASP A 280 11.99 30.24 7.09
CA ASP A 280 12.72 30.20 5.83
C ASP A 280 12.50 28.86 5.06
N GLY A 281 11.24 28.40 5.09
CA GLY A 281 10.78 27.18 4.46
C GLY A 281 10.43 27.36 2.99
N SER A 282 10.53 26.26 2.25
CA SER A 282 10.25 26.18 0.81
C SER A 282 9.09 25.25 0.51
N PHE A 283 8.39 25.53 -0.58
CA PHE A 283 7.34 24.68 -1.12
C PHE A 283 7.71 24.17 -2.51
N LEU A 284 7.10 23.06 -2.91
CA LEU A 284 7.19 22.57 -4.26
C LEU A 284 6.40 23.52 -5.18
N VAL A 285 7.04 24.00 -6.23
CA VAL A 285 6.50 24.97 -7.18
C VAL A 285 6.59 24.42 -8.59
N ALA A 286 5.52 24.62 -9.36
CA ALA A 286 5.52 24.36 -10.80
C ALA A 286 6.15 25.55 -11.53
N ARG A 287 7.23 25.28 -12.27
CA ARG A 287 7.86 26.23 -13.20
C ARG A 287 7.42 25.91 -14.61
N VAL A 288 6.83 26.89 -15.28
CA VAL A 288 6.45 26.77 -16.69
C VAL A 288 7.55 27.39 -17.54
N ASN A 289 8.42 26.54 -18.09
CA ASN A 289 9.46 26.96 -19.04
C ASN A 289 9.00 26.58 -20.45
N GLY A 290 8.23 27.48 -21.07
CA GLY A 290 7.62 27.24 -22.39
C GLY A 290 6.57 26.12 -22.33
N ARG A 291 6.77 25.04 -23.09
CA ARG A 291 5.86 23.85 -23.10
C ARG A 291 6.18 22.82 -22.02
N LYS A 292 7.27 22.97 -21.26
CA LYS A 292 7.67 22.00 -20.23
C LYS A 292 7.40 22.56 -18.84
N THR A 293 6.64 21.82 -18.05
CA THR A 293 6.47 22.09 -16.62
C THR A 293 7.55 21.32 -15.86
N THR A 294 8.44 22.04 -15.19
CA THR A 294 9.42 21.46 -14.25
C THR A 294 8.98 21.75 -12.82
N THR A 295 9.34 20.88 -11.89
CA THR A 295 9.06 21.08 -10.46
C THR A 295 10.35 21.47 -9.76
N GLY A 296 10.29 22.49 -8.90
CA GLY A 296 11.41 22.89 -8.06
C GLY A 296 10.94 23.33 -6.69
N PHE A 297 11.86 23.44 -5.74
CA PHE A 297 11.56 24.08 -4.47
C PHE A 297 11.87 25.56 -4.58
N GLU A 298 10.93 26.38 -4.16
CA GLU A 298 11.14 27.82 -4.04
C GLU A 298 10.79 28.26 -2.62
N ARG A 299 11.66 29.10 -2.07
CA ARG A 299 11.51 29.70 -0.75
C ARG A 299 10.26 30.55 -0.72
N TYR A 300 9.48 30.41 0.34
CA TYR A 300 8.27 31.19 0.49
C TYR A 300 8.61 32.65 0.81
N THR A 301 8.11 33.58 0.00
CA THR A 301 8.20 35.02 0.25
C THR A 301 6.81 35.60 0.51
N SER A 302 6.73 36.75 1.17
CA SER A 302 5.46 37.43 1.47
C SER A 302 4.68 37.88 0.23
N ASP A 303 5.22 37.71 -0.98
CA ASP A 303 4.53 38.04 -2.21
C ASP A 303 3.34 37.09 -2.44
N SER A 304 2.14 37.63 -2.26
CA SER A 304 0.88 36.89 -2.34
C SER A 304 0.59 36.23 -3.70
N SER A 305 1.29 36.65 -4.76
CA SER A 305 1.16 36.06 -6.10
C SER A 305 1.84 34.69 -6.22
N PHE A 306 2.92 34.49 -5.45
CA PHE A 306 3.71 33.27 -5.42
C PHE A 306 2.89 32.09 -4.86
N ALA A 307 2.27 32.30 -3.70
CA ALA A 307 1.57 31.28 -2.92
C ALA A 307 0.36 30.69 -3.65
N ARG A 308 -0.37 31.55 -4.37
CA ARG A 308 -1.69 31.21 -4.91
C ARG A 308 -1.62 30.39 -6.19
N ASN A 309 -0.67 30.67 -7.08
CA ASN A 309 -0.75 30.17 -8.45
C ASN A 309 0.34 29.15 -8.82
N ARG A 310 1.49 29.13 -8.11
CA ARG A 310 2.61 28.28 -8.50
C ARG A 310 2.92 27.16 -7.50
N CYS A 311 2.51 27.30 -6.25
CA CYS A 311 2.69 26.27 -5.23
C CYS A 311 1.85 25.02 -5.53
N LEU A 312 2.51 23.88 -5.60
CA LEU A 312 1.91 22.56 -5.72
C LEU A 312 1.49 22.06 -4.34
N TRP A 313 0.37 22.62 -3.86
CA TRP A 313 -0.24 22.21 -2.61
C TRP A 313 -0.67 20.75 -2.64
N ALA A 314 -0.53 20.06 -1.51
CA ALA A 314 -1.10 18.72 -1.39
C ALA A 314 -2.62 18.80 -1.47
N SER A 315 -3.21 17.97 -2.34
CA SER A 315 -4.65 17.80 -2.43
C SER A 315 -5.18 17.02 -1.22
N VAL A 316 -6.45 17.23 -0.92
CA VAL A 316 -7.18 16.35 0.00
C VAL A 316 -7.13 14.94 -0.59
N LYS A 317 -6.91 13.96 0.28
CA LYS A 317 -6.84 12.54 -0.11
C LYS A 317 -8.10 12.13 -0.88
N SER A 318 -7.99 11.26 -1.88
CA SER A 318 -9.18 10.76 -2.57
C SER A 318 -9.94 9.77 -1.69
N SER A 319 -11.26 9.67 -1.86
CA SER A 319 -12.10 8.74 -1.10
C SER A 319 -11.66 7.28 -1.29
N GLU A 320 -11.28 6.90 -2.51
CA GLU A 320 -10.81 5.55 -2.84
C GLU A 320 -9.53 5.21 -2.08
N ARG A 321 -8.56 6.14 -2.06
CA ARG A 321 -7.31 5.98 -1.30
C ARG A 321 -7.55 5.99 0.21
N SER A 322 -8.55 6.70 0.69
CA SER A 322 -8.98 6.69 2.08
C SER A 322 -9.57 5.33 2.47
N ILE A 323 -10.48 4.79 1.65
CA ILE A 323 -11.09 3.45 1.84
C ILE A 323 -10.00 2.36 1.82
N GLU A 324 -9.10 2.39 0.84
CA GLU A 324 -7.98 1.43 0.75
C GLU A 324 -7.15 1.45 2.04
N LYS A 325 -6.84 2.63 2.57
CA LYS A 325 -6.04 2.76 3.80
C LYS A 325 -6.81 2.31 5.04
N LEU A 326 -8.11 2.61 5.12
CA LEU A 326 -8.97 2.19 6.22
C LEU A 326 -9.05 0.66 6.30
N LEU A 327 -9.29 0.00 5.17
CA LEU A 327 -9.35 -1.46 5.07
C LEU A 327 -8.02 -2.12 5.45
N ARG A 328 -6.90 -1.53 5.02
CA ARG A 328 -5.57 -2.13 5.23
C ARG A 328 -5.01 -1.91 6.64
N SER A 329 -5.35 -0.81 7.30
CA SER A 329 -4.57 -0.32 8.45
C SER A 329 -5.38 0.08 9.67
N TYR A 330 -6.69 0.26 9.54
CA TYR A 330 -7.51 0.83 10.62
C TYR A 330 -8.81 0.07 10.88
N ASP A 331 -8.97 -1.14 10.34
CA ASP A 331 -10.17 -1.97 10.54
C ASP A 331 -11.49 -1.21 10.26
N CYS A 332 -11.48 -0.38 9.22
CA CYS A 332 -12.57 0.53 8.85
C CYS A 332 -12.91 1.65 9.85
N ASP A 333 -12.14 1.85 10.91
CA ASP A 333 -12.33 2.97 11.86
C ASP A 333 -11.88 4.30 11.24
N VAL A 334 -12.88 5.07 10.78
CA VAL A 334 -12.72 6.37 10.12
C VAL A 334 -12.02 7.39 11.02
N SER A 335 -12.23 7.33 12.34
CA SER A 335 -11.65 8.30 13.29
C SER A 335 -10.12 8.24 13.37
N ARG A 336 -9.52 7.13 12.90
CA ARG A 336 -8.07 6.90 12.91
C ARG A 336 -7.37 7.39 11.63
N LEU A 337 -8.13 7.89 10.65
CA LEU A 337 -7.59 8.37 9.38
C LEU A 337 -7.13 9.83 9.50
N LEU A 338 -5.88 10.02 9.91
CA LEU A 338 -5.33 11.34 10.24
C LEU A 338 -4.65 12.08 9.07
N ASP A 339 -4.58 11.48 7.88
CA ASP A 339 -3.86 12.04 6.72
C ASP A 339 -4.78 12.41 5.54
N CYS A 340 -6.03 12.77 5.83
CA CYS A 340 -6.97 13.28 4.82
C CYS A 340 -6.53 14.63 4.25
N CYS A 341 -6.07 15.54 5.12
CA CYS A 341 -5.40 16.77 4.75
C CYS A 341 -3.96 16.75 5.26
N ARG A 342 -3.01 17.21 4.45
CA ARG A 342 -1.59 17.24 4.78
C ARG A 342 -0.92 18.35 4.00
N GLN A 343 0.17 18.91 4.52
CA GLN A 343 1.05 19.81 3.80
C GLN A 343 2.50 19.44 4.11
N THR A 344 3.41 19.82 3.23
CA THR A 344 4.85 19.58 3.38
C THR A 344 5.58 20.90 3.24
N ILE A 345 6.45 21.19 4.21
CA ILE A 345 7.40 22.30 4.15
C ILE A 345 8.79 21.68 4.04
N VAL A 346 9.61 22.19 3.11
CA VAL A 346 10.97 21.71 2.87
C VAL A 346 11.96 22.74 3.38
N PHE A 347 13.01 22.28 4.05
CA PHE A 347 14.04 23.12 4.65
C PHE A 347 15.41 22.73 4.12
N ASP A 348 16.23 23.72 3.81
CA ASP A 348 17.61 23.50 3.35
C ASP A 348 18.57 23.18 4.51
N SER A 349 18.21 23.58 5.74
CA SER A 349 19.02 23.38 6.94
C SER A 349 18.21 22.81 8.11
N PRO A 350 18.83 21.98 8.98
CA PRO A 350 18.25 21.58 10.27
C PRO A 350 17.88 22.78 11.16
N SER A 351 18.67 23.85 11.11
CA SER A 351 18.41 25.12 11.81
C SER A 351 17.04 25.72 11.50
N ASN A 352 16.68 25.75 10.21
CA ASN A 352 15.41 26.27 9.73
C ASN A 352 14.25 25.38 10.19
N LEU A 353 14.41 24.05 10.11
CA LEU A 353 13.41 23.10 10.63
C LEU A 353 13.19 23.24 12.14
N TYR A 354 14.26 23.44 12.92
CA TYR A 354 14.16 23.67 14.36
C TYR A 354 13.38 24.96 14.67
N SER A 355 13.65 26.02 13.92
CA SER A 355 12.89 27.28 13.99
C SER A 355 11.41 27.08 13.65
N ALA A 356 11.11 26.26 12.64
CA ALA A 356 9.74 25.90 12.27
C ALA A 356 9.02 25.16 13.41
N LEU A 357 9.67 24.18 14.04
CA LEU A 357 9.08 23.44 15.16
C LEU A 357 8.81 24.34 16.37
N LYS A 358 9.71 25.31 16.66
CA LYS A 358 9.46 26.33 17.69
C LYS A 358 8.25 27.20 17.35
N ALA A 359 8.15 27.67 16.10
CA ALA A 359 7.02 28.47 15.65
C ALA A 359 5.69 27.71 15.81
N ILE A 360 5.65 26.44 15.40
CA ILE A 360 4.47 25.57 15.56
C ILE A 360 4.12 25.40 17.04
N ARG A 361 5.11 25.19 17.92
CA ARG A 361 4.88 25.04 19.37
C ARG A 361 4.39 26.33 20.03
N ALA A 362 4.78 27.50 19.51
CA ALA A 362 4.40 28.80 20.04
C ALA A 362 3.03 29.28 19.53
N ASP A 363 2.54 28.72 18.42
CA ASP A 363 1.24 29.07 17.85
C ASP A 363 0.09 28.53 18.72
N LYS A 364 -0.74 29.44 19.26
CA LYS A 364 -1.87 29.10 20.12
C LYS A 364 -3.03 28.43 19.38
N GLU A 365 -3.10 28.59 18.07
CA GLU A 365 -4.12 27.96 17.22
C GLU A 365 -3.71 26.54 16.82
N ILE A 366 -2.47 26.12 17.09
CA ILE A 366 -1.97 24.80 16.73
C ILE A 366 -1.71 23.98 17.98
N LYS A 367 -2.50 22.93 18.17
CA LYS A 367 -2.21 21.88 19.14
C LYS A 367 -1.51 20.72 18.44
N ILE A 368 -0.26 20.46 18.78
CA ILE A 368 0.42 19.23 18.35
C ILE A 368 -0.28 18.05 19.04
N VAL A 369 -0.60 16.99 18.29
CA VAL A 369 -1.23 15.75 18.78
C VAL A 369 -0.25 14.60 18.76
N ARG A 370 0.64 14.56 17.76
CA ARG A 370 1.68 13.54 17.65
C ARG A 370 2.89 14.11 16.92
N ILE A 371 4.06 13.69 17.35
CA ILE A 371 5.33 13.95 16.66
C ILE A 371 6.04 12.61 16.37
N LYS A 372 6.61 12.50 15.17
CA LYS A 372 7.53 11.42 14.80
C LYS A 372 8.79 12.07 14.25
N ASN A 373 9.87 11.99 15.04
CA ASN A 373 11.19 12.45 14.62
C ASN A 373 11.96 11.30 13.97
N MET A 374 12.06 11.31 12.63
CA MET A 374 12.89 10.36 11.87
C MET A 374 14.25 10.97 11.48
N LEU A 375 14.58 12.12 12.05
CA LEU A 375 15.91 12.75 11.94
C LEU A 375 16.83 12.36 13.10
N ASP A 376 16.25 11.84 14.19
CA ASP A 376 16.99 11.32 15.34
C ASP A 376 17.93 10.20 14.88
N GLU A 377 19.18 10.24 15.33
CA GLU A 377 20.19 9.23 15.03
C GLU A 377 19.80 7.84 15.56
N LYS A 378 18.98 7.79 16.61
CA LYS A 378 18.43 6.56 17.19
C LYS A 378 17.31 5.95 16.34
N PHE A 379 16.79 6.67 15.34
CA PHE A 379 15.72 6.16 14.48
C PHE A 379 16.29 5.14 13.49
N ASP A 380 15.68 3.96 13.44
CA ASP A 380 16.05 2.92 12.48
C ASP A 380 15.61 3.30 11.06
N THR A 381 16.55 3.88 10.30
CA THR A 381 16.34 4.33 8.92
C THR A 381 16.08 3.18 7.93
N TRP A 382 16.33 1.90 8.30
CA TRP A 382 15.96 0.77 7.44
C TRP A 382 14.46 0.67 7.22
N ARG A 383 13.66 1.08 8.21
CA ARG A 383 12.19 1.00 8.14
C ARG A 383 11.60 1.96 7.11
N THR A 384 12.36 2.97 6.70
CA THR A 384 11.95 4.02 5.76
C THR A 384 12.78 4.03 4.47
N GLY A 385 13.69 3.07 4.29
CA GLY A 385 14.61 3.05 3.15
C GLY A 385 15.59 4.24 3.14
N GLY A 386 15.97 4.75 4.31
CA GLY A 386 16.84 5.92 4.45
C GLY A 386 16.11 7.26 4.49
N PHE A 387 14.79 7.30 4.25
CA PHE A 387 14.04 8.55 4.27
C PHE A 387 13.99 9.15 5.69
N ARG A 388 14.29 10.45 5.77
CA ARG A 388 14.46 11.23 7.00
C ARG A 388 13.54 12.46 6.95
N ASN A 389 12.65 12.59 7.92
CA ASN A 389 11.75 13.74 8.05
C ASN A 389 11.18 13.87 9.48
N LEU A 390 10.55 15.02 9.74
CA LEU A 390 9.76 15.25 10.94
C LEU A 390 8.28 15.24 10.56
N VAL A 391 7.48 14.36 11.17
CA VAL A 391 6.04 14.26 10.89
C VAL A 391 5.24 14.68 12.12
N LEU A 392 4.32 15.62 11.92
CA LEU A 392 3.43 16.13 12.94
C LEU A 392 1.98 15.79 12.59
N ASN A 393 1.23 15.29 13.57
CA ASN A 393 -0.22 15.37 13.53
C ASN A 393 -0.60 16.55 14.41
N ILE A 394 -1.39 17.47 13.86
CA ILE A 394 -1.82 18.68 14.56
C ILE A 394 -3.33 18.79 14.55
N CYS A 395 -3.87 19.52 15.52
CA CYS A 395 -5.24 19.95 15.61
C CYS A 395 -5.24 21.47 15.57
N ILE A 396 -6.03 22.04 14.66
CA ILE A 396 -6.19 23.49 14.55
C ILE A 396 -7.38 23.89 15.44
N GLN A 397 -7.13 24.80 16.37
CA GLN A 397 -8.12 25.37 17.28
C GLN A 397 -8.59 26.69 16.69
N THR A 398 -9.87 26.77 16.32
CA THR A 398 -10.55 27.97 15.81
C THR A 398 -11.30 28.70 16.91
#